data_AF-A0A328EI96-F1
#
_entry.id   AF-A0A328EI96-F1
#
_cell.length_a   1.000
_cell.length_b   1.000
_cell.length_c   1.000
_cell.angle_alpha   90.00
_cell.angle_beta   90.00
_cell.angle_gamma   90.00
#
_symmetry.space_group_name_H-M   'P 1'
#
loop_
_entity.id
_entity.type
_entity.pdbx_description
1 polymer ?
#
loop_
_entity_poly.entity_id
_entity_poly.type
_entity_poly.pdbx_seq_one_letter_code
_entity_poly.pdbx_strand_id
1 'polypeptide(L)'
;MFEFLVSNPFVQAIQENPIGQGLGIFAMGISIMGYMQKDDKKTIKIFIGSNLVRMAHFYFLGTFSAMASCLVAIARSFLSLKYKRNKKIFLGVIAAVLVFGVITYEGKLSILPIIASCLSAYGFFFFERIKFRLFMLISSICWLTFNIGTVSIGGIISESIVQGILIITMYKMIKEEGERVYFVDKIMGILSKPKPDLGRFVTFYDYLKLKKGGFQNKITKFGGKIKSYYKKANSVKIYLFKKGKKFIEIEN
;
A
#
# COMPACT_ATOMS: atom_id res chain seq x y z
N MET A 1 -44.01 -6.67 -16.09
CA MET A 1 -42.52 -6.52 -16.12
C MET A 1 -42.10 -5.09 -16.48
N PHE A 2 -42.69 -4.46 -17.51
CA PHE A 2 -42.39 -3.07 -17.88
C PHE A 2 -42.83 -2.05 -16.81
N GLU A 3 -44.04 -2.18 -16.25
CA GLU A 3 -44.51 -1.32 -15.15
C GLU A 3 -43.71 -1.47 -13.85
N PHE A 4 -43.17 -2.67 -13.57
CA PHE A 4 -42.31 -2.92 -12.41
C PHE A 4 -40.95 -2.22 -12.57
N LEU A 5 -40.41 -2.15 -13.79
CA LEU A 5 -39.16 -1.43 -14.08
C LEU A 5 -39.34 0.09 -14.02
N VAL A 6 -40.49 0.60 -14.46
CA VAL A 6 -40.79 2.05 -14.43
C VAL A 6 -41.13 2.54 -13.02
N SER A 7 -41.71 1.70 -12.17
CA SER A 7 -42.05 2.06 -10.78
C SER A 7 -40.94 1.79 -9.77
N ASN A 8 -39.83 1.17 -10.17
CA ASN A 8 -38.72 0.87 -9.26
C ASN A 8 -37.90 2.15 -8.97
N PRO A 9 -37.79 2.58 -7.70
CA PRO A 9 -37.06 3.81 -7.32
C PRO A 9 -35.59 3.82 -7.76
N PHE A 10 -34.94 2.65 -7.81
CA PHE A 10 -33.54 2.55 -8.26
C PHE A 10 -33.42 2.78 -9.77
N VAL A 11 -34.37 2.28 -10.56
CA VAL A 11 -34.36 2.45 -12.02
C VAL A 11 -34.65 3.91 -12.36
N GLN A 12 -35.60 4.54 -11.67
CA GLN A 12 -35.88 5.97 -11.81
C GLN A 12 -34.65 6.82 -11.48
N ALA A 13 -33.97 6.55 -10.35
CA ALA A 13 -32.76 7.28 -9.97
C ALA A 13 -31.61 7.17 -10.99
N ILE A 14 -31.52 6.04 -11.72
CA ILE A 14 -30.57 5.87 -12.82
C ILE A 14 -31.01 6.63 -14.07
N GLN A 15 -32.30 6.64 -14.39
CA GLN A 15 -32.84 7.35 -15.54
C GLN A 15 -32.76 8.87 -15.39
N GLU A 16 -33.02 9.37 -14.19
CA GLU A 16 -32.97 10.81 -13.87
C GLU A 16 -31.55 11.37 -13.96
N ASN A 17 -30.54 10.60 -13.53
CA ASN A 17 -29.16 11.08 -13.48
C ASN A 17 -28.13 9.99 -13.83
N PRO A 18 -28.14 9.50 -15.08
CA PRO A 18 -27.31 8.36 -15.49
C PRO A 18 -25.82 8.67 -15.40
N ILE A 19 -25.42 9.92 -15.67
CA ILE A 19 -24.04 10.38 -15.56
C ILE A 19 -23.59 10.38 -14.10
N GLY A 20 -24.41 10.94 -13.20
CA GLY A 20 -24.18 10.90 -11.77
C GLY A 20 -23.97 9.46 -11.30
N GLN A 21 -24.94 8.57 -11.50
CA GLN A 21 -24.84 7.18 -11.05
C GLN A 21 -23.63 6.43 -11.64
N GLY A 22 -23.33 6.65 -12.94
CA GLY A 22 -22.14 6.09 -13.59
C GLY A 22 -20.83 6.51 -12.92
N LEU A 23 -20.69 7.79 -12.57
CA LEU A 23 -19.53 8.30 -11.82
C LEU A 23 -19.43 7.67 -10.42
N GLY A 24 -20.56 7.42 -9.76
CA GLY A 24 -20.60 6.77 -8.45
C GLY A 24 -20.05 5.34 -8.49
N ILE A 25 -20.50 4.55 -9.47
CA ILE A 25 -20.01 3.18 -9.70
C ILE A 25 -18.53 3.20 -10.08
N PHE A 26 -18.13 4.11 -10.97
CA PHE A 26 -16.73 4.25 -11.39
C PHE A 26 -15.83 4.61 -10.20
N ALA A 27 -16.25 5.54 -9.36
CA ALA A 27 -15.52 5.93 -8.16
C ALA A 27 -15.36 4.76 -7.18
N MET A 28 -16.39 3.93 -7.01
CA MET A 28 -16.33 2.72 -6.19
C MET A 28 -15.26 1.75 -6.71
N GLY A 29 -15.21 1.52 -8.01
CA GLY A 29 -14.17 0.70 -8.65
C GLY A 29 -12.75 1.21 -8.36
N ILE A 30 -12.53 2.52 -8.47
CA ILE A 30 -11.24 3.15 -8.15
C ILE A 30 -10.89 2.96 -6.66
N SER A 31 -11.86 3.12 -5.76
CA SER A 31 -11.65 2.88 -4.33
C SER A 31 -11.22 1.45 -4.04
N ILE A 32 -11.90 0.46 -4.64
CA ILE A 32 -11.53 -0.97 -4.54
C ILE A 32 -10.08 -1.18 -5.00
N MET A 33 -9.68 -0.62 -6.15
CA MET A 33 -8.30 -0.69 -6.64
C MET A 33 -7.29 -0.09 -5.65
N GLY A 34 -7.67 0.97 -4.92
CA GLY A 34 -6.85 1.60 -3.89
C GLY A 34 -6.59 0.67 -2.71
N TYR A 35 -7.62 -0.04 -2.24
CA TYR A 35 -7.52 -1.04 -1.17
C TYR A 35 -6.65 -2.25 -1.56
N MET A 36 -6.62 -2.62 -2.84
CA MET A 36 -5.80 -3.73 -3.34
C MET A 36 -4.30 -3.42 -3.44
N GLN A 37 -3.90 -2.14 -3.46
CA GLN A 37 -2.49 -1.78 -3.54
C GLN A 37 -1.73 -2.18 -2.27
N LYS A 38 -0.43 -2.52 -2.39
CA LYS A 38 0.47 -2.76 -1.25
C LYS A 38 1.31 -1.53 -0.86
N ASP A 39 1.44 -0.57 -1.78
CA ASP A 39 2.15 0.69 -1.56
C ASP A 39 1.19 1.72 -0.96
N ASP A 40 1.44 2.13 0.27
CA ASP A 40 0.57 3.05 1.02
C ASP A 40 0.43 4.42 0.33
N LYS A 41 1.50 4.93 -0.28
CA LYS A 41 1.43 6.22 -0.99
C LYS A 41 0.55 6.10 -2.22
N LYS A 42 0.63 4.98 -2.94
CA LYS A 42 -0.26 4.70 -4.08
C LYS A 42 -1.71 4.56 -3.63
N THR A 43 -1.98 3.82 -2.54
CA THR A 43 -3.33 3.72 -1.97
C THR A 43 -3.91 5.10 -1.67
N ILE A 44 -3.19 5.96 -0.96
CA ILE A 44 -3.70 7.30 -0.61
C ILE A 44 -3.93 8.16 -1.87
N LYS A 45 -3.03 8.11 -2.87
CA LYS A 45 -3.22 8.82 -4.14
C LYS A 45 -4.46 8.33 -4.90
N ILE A 46 -4.68 7.02 -4.94
CA ILE A 46 -5.87 6.44 -5.58
C ILE A 46 -7.14 6.88 -4.84
N PHE A 47 -7.11 6.96 -3.51
CA PHE A 47 -8.24 7.48 -2.74
C PHE A 47 -8.51 8.96 -2.99
N ILE A 48 -7.48 9.79 -3.19
CA ILE A 48 -7.66 11.17 -3.63
C ILE A 48 -8.39 11.19 -4.98
N GLY A 49 -7.92 10.41 -5.95
CA GLY A 49 -8.55 10.29 -7.27
C GLY A 49 -10.00 9.80 -7.18
N SER A 50 -10.26 8.75 -6.39
CA SER A 50 -11.61 8.23 -6.17
C SER A 50 -12.53 9.28 -5.55
N ASN A 51 -12.07 10.04 -4.54
CA ASN A 51 -12.88 11.10 -3.93
C ASN A 51 -13.13 12.28 -4.87
N LEU A 52 -12.23 12.58 -5.82
CA LEU A 52 -12.50 13.58 -6.87
C LEU A 52 -13.65 13.14 -7.78
N VAL A 53 -13.67 11.87 -8.18
CA VAL A 53 -14.79 11.30 -8.97
C VAL A 53 -16.08 11.27 -8.14
N ARG A 54 -16.01 10.90 -6.85
CA ARG A 54 -17.18 10.96 -5.94
C ARG A 54 -17.72 12.37 -5.78
N MET A 55 -16.83 13.36 -5.70
CA MET A 55 -17.22 14.76 -5.61
C MET A 55 -18.01 15.20 -6.85
N ALA A 56 -17.56 14.83 -8.05
CA ALA A 56 -18.31 15.05 -9.27
C ALA A 56 -19.65 14.32 -9.29
N HIS A 57 -19.68 13.04 -8.88
CA HIS A 57 -20.93 12.27 -8.71
C HIS A 57 -21.96 13.02 -7.85
N PHE A 58 -21.58 13.47 -6.66
CA PHE A 58 -22.49 14.17 -5.74
C PHE A 58 -22.88 15.56 -6.22
N TYR A 59 -22.00 16.23 -6.97
CA TYR A 59 -22.34 17.48 -7.66
C TYR A 59 -23.49 17.27 -8.66
N PHE A 60 -23.39 16.23 -9.51
CA PHE A 60 -24.46 15.91 -10.47
C PHE A 60 -25.76 15.50 -9.78
N LEU A 61 -25.68 14.83 -8.62
CA LEU A 61 -26.86 14.48 -7.81
C LEU A 61 -27.41 15.66 -6.98
N GLY A 62 -26.80 16.85 -7.01
CA GLY A 62 -27.24 18.01 -6.24
C GLY A 62 -27.05 17.88 -4.72
N THR A 63 -26.22 16.94 -4.26
CA THR A 63 -26.02 16.62 -2.84
C THR A 63 -24.75 17.28 -2.29
N PHE A 64 -24.83 18.60 -2.06
CA PHE A 64 -23.67 19.41 -1.69
C PHE A 64 -23.00 19.02 -0.35
N SER A 65 -23.75 18.45 0.60
CA SER A 65 -23.20 17.94 1.88
C SER A 65 -22.24 16.75 1.66
N ALA A 66 -22.62 15.82 0.79
CA ALA A 66 -21.78 14.68 0.41
C ALA A 66 -20.57 15.12 -0.42
N MET A 67 -20.75 16.14 -1.27
CA MET A 67 -19.66 16.79 -2.01
C MET A 67 -18.63 17.42 -1.07
N ALA A 68 -19.06 18.16 -0.04
CA ALA A 68 -18.18 18.76 0.97
C ALA A 68 -17.41 17.70 1.76
N SER A 69 -18.07 16.58 2.11
CA SER A 69 -17.41 15.44 2.74
C SER A 69 -16.29 14.84 1.89
N CYS A 70 -16.49 14.76 0.56
CA CYS A 70 -15.45 14.32 -0.37
C CYS A 70 -14.26 15.29 -0.39
N LEU A 71 -14.51 16.61 -0.33
CA LEU A 71 -13.46 17.63 -0.27
C LEU A 71 -12.60 17.49 0.99
N VAL A 72 -13.23 17.28 2.15
CA VAL A 72 -12.51 17.00 3.41
C VAL A 72 -11.68 15.72 3.28
N ALA A 73 -12.22 14.68 2.66
CA ALA A 73 -11.51 13.42 2.41
C ALA A 73 -10.31 13.58 1.48
N ILE A 74 -10.41 14.43 0.45
CA ILE A 74 -9.29 14.80 -0.43
C ILE A 74 -8.24 15.56 0.36
N ALA A 75 -8.65 16.61 1.09
CA ALA A 75 -7.74 17.46 1.86
C ALA A 75 -6.95 16.65 2.88
N ARG A 76 -7.61 15.82 3.70
CA ARG A 76 -6.93 14.96 4.70
C ARG A 76 -5.93 14.00 4.06
N SER A 77 -6.28 13.43 2.90
CA SER A 77 -5.43 12.46 2.19
C SER A 77 -4.23 13.14 1.54
N PHE A 78 -4.40 14.35 1.02
CA PHE A 78 -3.30 15.15 0.50
C PHE A 78 -2.36 15.59 1.63
N LEU A 79 -2.92 16.10 2.74
CA LEU A 79 -2.15 16.51 3.92
C LEU A 79 -1.36 15.37 4.53
N SER A 80 -1.91 14.15 4.57
CA SER A 80 -1.20 12.98 5.10
C SER A 80 -0.01 12.55 4.23
N LEU A 81 -0.10 12.73 2.91
CA LEU A 81 1.01 12.50 1.99
C LEU A 81 2.11 13.55 2.14
N LYS A 82 1.74 14.84 2.25
CA LYS A 82 2.68 15.95 2.32
C LYS A 82 3.35 16.07 3.70
N TYR A 83 2.60 15.84 4.77
CA TYR A 83 3.03 16.09 6.15
C TYR A 83 2.97 14.83 7.01
N LYS A 84 3.56 13.75 6.49
CA LYS A 84 3.58 12.47 7.19
C LYS A 84 4.19 12.60 8.58
N ARG A 85 3.54 12.00 9.59
CA ARG A 85 3.86 12.07 11.03
C ARG A 85 3.79 13.46 11.68
N ASN A 86 3.26 14.48 11.02
CA ASN A 86 3.08 15.79 11.62
C ASN A 86 1.83 15.83 12.53
N LYS A 87 2.04 15.85 13.85
CA LYS A 87 0.97 15.85 14.86
C LYS A 87 0.08 17.09 14.80
N LYS A 88 0.62 18.28 14.53
CA LYS A 88 -0.17 19.53 14.50
C LYS A 88 -1.20 19.50 13.38
N ILE A 89 -0.77 19.09 12.18
CA ILE A 89 -1.64 18.99 11.01
C ILE A 89 -2.66 17.87 11.20
N PHE A 90 -2.23 16.73 11.75
CA PHE A 90 -3.15 15.66 12.12
C PHE A 90 -4.24 16.13 13.08
N LEU A 91 -3.88 16.85 14.15
CA LEU A 91 -4.86 17.39 15.10
C LEU A 91 -5.84 18.35 14.42
N GLY A 92 -5.37 19.20 13.49
CA GLY A 92 -6.25 20.04 12.67
C GLY A 92 -7.22 19.23 11.81
N VAL A 93 -6.76 18.14 11.19
CA VAL A 93 -7.62 17.21 10.44
C VAL A 93 -8.66 16.55 11.35
N ILE A 94 -8.27 16.09 12.54
CA ILE A 94 -9.19 15.49 13.50
C ILE A 94 -10.22 16.51 13.98
N ALA A 95 -9.79 17.73 14.32
CA ALA A 95 -10.69 18.80 14.70
C ALA A 95 -11.72 19.08 13.59
N ALA A 96 -11.29 19.15 12.33
CA ALA A 96 -12.20 19.30 11.20
C ALA A 96 -13.19 18.14 11.09
N VAL A 97 -12.73 16.88 11.19
CA VAL A 97 -13.61 15.70 11.16
C VAL A 97 -14.63 15.74 12.29
N LEU A 98 -14.24 16.14 13.50
CA LEU A 98 -15.14 16.25 14.64
C LEU A 98 -16.16 17.37 14.46
N VAL A 99 -15.74 18.56 13.99
CA VAL A 99 -16.64 19.68 13.71
C VAL A 99 -17.67 19.27 12.65
N PHE A 100 -17.23 18.67 11.54
CA PHE A 100 -18.15 18.15 10.52
C PHE A 100 -19.08 17.09 11.10
N GLY A 101 -18.56 16.16 11.90
CA GLY A 101 -19.35 15.12 12.53
C GLY A 101 -20.42 15.65 13.49
N VAL A 102 -20.14 16.75 14.21
CA VAL A 102 -21.13 17.44 15.06
C VAL A 102 -22.21 18.11 14.22
N ILE A 103 -21.82 18.76 13.12
CA ILE A 103 -22.77 19.43 12.21
C ILE A 103 -23.71 18.41 11.56
N THR A 104 -23.20 17.23 11.20
CA THR A 104 -23.96 16.15 10.55
C THR A 104 -24.45 15.09 11.52
N TYR A 105 -24.56 15.40 12.81
CA TYR A 105 -24.94 14.43 13.82
C TYR A 105 -26.44 14.14 13.75
N GLU A 106 -26.79 12.90 13.39
CA GLU A 106 -28.19 12.47 13.26
C GLU A 106 -28.61 11.45 14.34
N GLY A 107 -27.66 10.99 15.17
CA GLY A 107 -27.94 10.05 16.23
C GLY A 107 -26.73 9.23 16.68
N LYS A 108 -26.95 8.35 17.66
CA LYS A 108 -25.88 7.57 18.30
C LYS A 108 -25.08 6.72 17.31
N LEU A 109 -25.72 6.19 16.25
CA LEU A 109 -25.05 5.40 15.22
C LEU A 109 -24.07 6.23 14.39
N SER A 110 -24.37 7.51 14.14
CA SER A 110 -23.53 8.42 13.34
C SER A 110 -22.16 8.71 13.97
N ILE A 111 -21.94 8.31 15.23
CA ILE A 111 -20.63 8.34 15.91
C ILE A 111 -19.65 7.34 15.27
N LEU A 112 -20.13 6.19 14.77
CA LEU A 112 -19.28 5.13 14.20
C LEU A 112 -18.52 5.61 12.95
N PRO A 113 -19.16 6.26 11.95
CA PRO A 113 -18.46 6.91 10.83
C PRO A 113 -17.41 7.96 11.23
N ILE A 114 -17.65 8.70 12.32
CA ILE A 114 -16.71 9.70 12.83
C ILE A 114 -15.45 9.00 13.37
N ILE A 115 -15.63 7.97 14.20
CA ILE A 115 -14.53 7.14 14.72
C ILE A 115 -13.75 6.50 13.56
N ALA A 116 -14.46 5.94 12.58
CA ALA A 116 -13.86 5.35 11.38
C ALA A 116 -12.97 6.37 10.63
N SER A 117 -13.47 7.58 10.44
CA SER A 117 -12.75 8.67 9.78
C SER A 117 -11.48 9.07 10.56
N CYS A 118 -11.55 9.13 11.89
CA CYS A 118 -10.40 9.39 12.76
C CYS A 118 -9.35 8.27 12.67
N LEU A 119 -9.77 7.00 12.70
CA LEU A 119 -8.89 5.84 12.56
C LEU A 119 -8.18 5.83 11.21
N SER A 120 -8.91 6.10 10.12
CA SER A 120 -8.37 6.23 8.78
C SER A 120 -7.33 7.37 8.69
N ALA A 121 -7.62 8.53 9.27
CA ALA A 121 -6.67 9.64 9.32
C ALA A 121 -5.40 9.27 10.09
N TYR A 122 -5.54 8.62 11.24
CA TYR A 122 -4.40 8.18 12.06
C TYR A 122 -3.54 7.15 11.30
N GLY A 123 -4.19 6.21 10.61
CA GLY A 123 -3.61 5.31 9.63
C GLY A 123 -2.74 6.02 8.60
N PHE A 124 -3.31 7.02 7.91
CA PHE A 124 -2.62 7.76 6.85
C PHE A 124 -1.40 8.54 7.35
N PHE A 125 -1.48 9.17 8.52
CA PHE A 125 -0.41 10.04 9.01
C PHE A 125 0.76 9.29 9.65
N PHE A 126 0.50 8.21 10.40
CA PHE A 126 1.51 7.64 11.29
C PHE A 126 1.96 6.23 10.93
N PHE A 127 1.14 5.48 10.20
CA PHE A 127 1.43 4.07 9.92
C PHE A 127 1.82 3.80 8.47
N GLU A 128 2.46 2.65 8.31
CA GLU A 128 2.92 2.12 7.04
C GLU A 128 2.71 0.60 7.04
N ARG A 129 2.61 0.04 5.83
CA ARG A 129 2.51 -1.39 5.56
C ARG A 129 1.34 -2.02 6.33
N ILE A 130 1.58 -3.14 7.02
CA ILE A 130 0.56 -3.91 7.74
C ILE A 130 -0.17 -3.06 8.78
N LYS A 131 0.54 -2.20 9.52
CA LYS A 131 -0.10 -1.33 10.52
C LYS A 131 -1.10 -0.36 9.87
N PHE A 132 -0.75 0.19 8.70
CA PHE A 132 -1.68 1.04 7.96
C PHE A 132 -2.95 0.26 7.56
N ARG A 133 -2.80 -0.98 7.05
CA ARG A 133 -3.93 -1.82 6.67
C ARG A 133 -4.81 -2.24 7.84
N LEU A 134 -4.23 -2.48 9.01
CA LEU A 134 -4.99 -2.80 10.21
C LEU A 134 -5.90 -1.64 10.62
N PHE A 135 -5.42 -0.40 10.58
CA PHE A 135 -6.25 0.77 10.87
C PHE A 135 -7.35 0.98 9.83
N MET A 136 -7.07 0.72 8.55
CA MET A 136 -8.11 0.71 7.51
C MET A 136 -9.15 -0.38 7.75
N LEU A 137 -8.74 -1.56 8.23
CA LEU A 137 -9.65 -2.66 8.53
C LEU A 137 -10.56 -2.32 9.71
N ILE A 138 -10.00 -1.80 10.81
CA ILE A 138 -10.80 -1.37 11.98
C ILE A 138 -11.77 -0.25 11.57
N SER A 139 -11.30 0.70 10.76
CA SER A 139 -12.17 1.74 10.19
C SER A 139 -13.32 1.14 9.36
N SER A 140 -13.04 0.13 8.54
CA SER A 140 -14.05 -0.56 7.72
C SER A 140 -15.04 -1.36 8.57
N ILE A 141 -14.61 -1.94 9.71
CA ILE A 141 -15.52 -2.58 10.66
C ILE A 141 -16.50 -1.57 11.25
N CYS A 142 -16.03 -0.37 11.64
CA CYS A 142 -16.92 0.69 12.12
C CYS A 142 -17.96 1.10 11.06
N TRP A 143 -17.55 1.23 9.80
CA TRP A 143 -18.46 1.51 8.69
C TRP A 143 -19.45 0.38 8.45
N LEU A 144 -19.01 -0.88 8.53
CA LEU A 144 -19.90 -2.04 8.39
C LEU A 144 -20.96 -2.04 9.50
N THR A 145 -20.57 -1.83 10.76
CA THR A 145 -21.53 -1.76 11.88
C THR A 145 -22.54 -0.64 11.70
N PHE A 146 -22.09 0.54 11.23
CA PHE A 146 -22.99 1.63 10.88
C PHE A 146 -23.97 1.22 9.78
N ASN A 147 -23.48 0.66 8.68
CA ASN A 147 -24.30 0.25 7.55
C ASN A 147 -25.31 -0.85 7.92
N ILE A 148 -24.96 -1.76 8.84
CA ILE A 148 -25.90 -2.74 9.41
C ILE A 148 -26.97 -2.03 10.22
N GLY A 149 -26.58 -1.11 11.11
CA GLY A 149 -27.51 -0.36 11.95
C GLY A 149 -28.49 0.53 11.17
N THR A 150 -28.06 1.04 10.01
CA THR A 150 -28.91 1.83 9.11
C THR A 150 -29.55 0.99 8.00
N VAL A 151 -29.38 -0.34 8.00
CA VAL A 151 -29.93 -1.29 7.01
C VAL A 151 -29.53 -0.94 5.56
N SER A 152 -28.32 -0.38 5.37
CA SER A 152 -27.79 -0.02 4.06
C SER A 152 -27.17 -1.23 3.37
N ILE A 153 -27.97 -1.97 2.60
CA ILE A 153 -27.54 -3.20 1.89
C ILE A 153 -26.29 -2.96 1.03
N GLY A 154 -26.28 -1.86 0.26
CA GLY A 154 -25.12 -1.51 -0.58
C GLY A 154 -23.86 -1.21 0.24
N GLY A 155 -24.02 -0.52 1.37
CA GLY A 155 -22.93 -0.25 2.30
C GLY A 155 -22.37 -1.52 2.94
N ILE A 156 -23.24 -2.45 3.34
CA ILE A 156 -22.86 -3.75 3.93
C ILE A 156 -22.03 -4.57 2.94
N ILE A 157 -22.50 -4.69 1.70
CA ILE A 157 -21.80 -5.45 0.66
C ILE A 157 -20.44 -4.82 0.36
N SER A 158 -20.40 -3.50 0.16
CA SER A 158 -19.17 -2.76 -0.12
C SER A 158 -18.13 -2.93 0.98
N GLU A 159 -18.51 -2.72 2.24
CA GLU A 159 -17.58 -2.85 3.37
C GLU A 159 -17.12 -4.30 3.55
N SER A 160 -17.99 -5.29 3.33
CA SER A 160 -17.58 -6.71 3.38
C SER A 160 -16.52 -7.04 2.34
N ILE A 161 -16.67 -6.53 1.11
CA ILE A 161 -15.67 -6.69 0.05
C ILE A 161 -14.35 -6.01 0.44
N VAL A 162 -14.41 -4.78 0.95
CA VAL A 162 -13.23 -4.02 1.40
C VAL A 162 -12.47 -4.77 2.50
N GLN A 163 -13.19 -5.33 3.49
CA GLN A 163 -12.57 -6.14 4.54
C GLN A 163 -11.88 -7.38 3.97
N GLY A 164 -12.53 -8.11 3.06
CA GLY A 164 -11.93 -9.26 2.38
C GLY A 164 -10.64 -8.88 1.63
N ILE A 165 -10.66 -7.77 0.88
CA ILE A 165 -9.47 -7.25 0.17
C ILE A 165 -8.36 -6.89 1.15
N LEU A 166 -8.67 -6.21 2.25
CA LEU A 166 -7.68 -5.82 3.26
C LEU A 166 -7.03 -7.04 3.91
N ILE A 167 -7.82 -8.05 4.26
CA ILE A 167 -7.31 -9.31 4.84
C ILE A 167 -6.39 -10.02 3.84
N ILE A 168 -6.83 -10.20 2.59
CA ILE A 168 -6.02 -10.86 1.55
C ILE A 168 -4.73 -10.07 1.27
N THR A 169 -4.81 -8.74 1.22
CA THR A 169 -3.66 -7.86 0.98
C THR A 169 -2.64 -7.97 2.12
N MET A 170 -3.10 -7.94 3.37
CA MET A 170 -2.24 -8.14 4.54
C MET A 170 -1.59 -9.53 4.53
N TYR A 171 -2.36 -10.59 4.26
CA TYR A 171 -1.80 -11.95 4.17
C TYR A 171 -0.69 -12.04 3.12
N LYS A 172 -0.92 -11.50 1.91
CA LYS A 172 0.10 -11.45 0.85
C LYS A 172 1.35 -10.68 1.27
N MET A 173 1.17 -9.54 1.95
CA MET A 173 2.29 -8.72 2.43
C MET A 173 3.10 -9.43 3.52
N ILE A 174 2.44 -10.09 4.48
CA ILE A 174 3.12 -10.84 5.55
C ILE A 174 3.92 -12.01 4.97
N LYS A 175 3.33 -12.76 4.03
CA LYS A 175 4.03 -13.86 3.34
C LYS A 175 5.29 -13.37 2.62
N GLU A 176 5.19 -12.28 1.86
CA GLU A 176 6.33 -11.68 1.14
C GLU A 176 7.39 -11.10 2.08
N GLU A 177 7.00 -10.58 3.24
CA GLU A 177 7.94 -10.14 4.28
C GLU A 177 8.66 -11.35 4.90
N GLY A 178 7.94 -12.43 5.23
CA GLY A 178 8.52 -13.66 5.76
C GLY A 178 9.52 -14.34 4.81
N GLU A 179 9.15 -14.47 3.53
CA GLU A 179 10.06 -15.01 2.49
C GLU A 179 11.32 -14.16 2.34
N ARG A 180 11.21 -12.83 2.45
CA ARG A 180 12.36 -11.93 2.43
C ARG A 180 13.27 -12.10 3.64
N VAL A 181 12.72 -12.19 4.86
CA VAL A 181 13.53 -12.39 6.07
C VAL A 181 14.29 -13.70 5.98
N TYR A 182 13.60 -14.79 5.60
CA TYR A 182 14.23 -16.10 5.41
C TYR A 182 15.36 -16.06 4.37
N PHE A 183 15.16 -15.37 3.25
CA PHE A 183 16.21 -15.21 2.24
C PHE A 183 17.42 -14.44 2.77
N VAL A 184 17.21 -13.33 3.50
CA VAL A 184 18.28 -12.54 4.10
C VAL A 184 19.06 -13.37 5.13
N ASP A 185 18.36 -14.09 6.00
CA ASP A 185 19.00 -14.95 7.00
C ASP A 185 19.83 -16.06 6.35
N LYS A 186 19.33 -16.66 5.26
CA LYS A 186 20.05 -17.68 4.49
C LYS A 186 21.31 -17.11 3.82
N ILE A 187 21.24 -15.90 3.25
CA ILE A 187 22.41 -15.23 2.65
C ILE A 187 23.43 -14.85 3.73
N MET A 188 22.98 -14.28 4.84
CA MET A 188 23.85 -13.96 5.98
C MET A 188 24.54 -15.19 6.54
N GLY A 189 23.83 -16.34 6.62
CA GLY A 189 24.40 -17.62 7.01
C GLY A 189 25.40 -18.21 6.01
N ILE A 190 25.29 -17.89 4.71
CA ILE A 190 26.29 -18.24 3.70
C ILE A 190 27.53 -17.35 3.85
N LEU A 191 27.33 -16.04 4.02
CA LEU A 191 28.41 -15.06 4.17
C LEU A 191 29.19 -15.21 5.50
N SER A 192 28.54 -15.71 6.55
CA SER A 192 29.17 -15.94 7.86
C SER A 192 30.00 -17.22 7.93
N LYS A 193 29.96 -18.09 6.90
CA LYS A 193 30.85 -19.26 6.86
C LYS A 193 32.29 -18.78 6.71
N PRO A 194 33.25 -19.37 7.46
CA PRO A 194 34.66 -19.04 7.27
C PRO A 194 35.01 -19.23 5.79
N LYS A 195 35.69 -18.25 5.21
CA LYS A 195 36.15 -18.32 3.81
C LYS A 195 36.85 -19.67 3.61
N PRO A 196 36.54 -20.42 2.54
CA PRO A 196 37.27 -21.66 2.25
C PRO A 196 38.76 -21.33 2.22
N ASP A 197 39.56 -22.11 2.94
CA ASP A 197 41.01 -21.95 3.01
C ASP A 197 41.58 -22.08 1.59
N LEU A 198 41.73 -20.93 0.93
CA LEU A 198 42.29 -20.83 -0.42
C LEU A 198 43.74 -21.35 -0.43
N GLY A 199 44.42 -21.42 0.72
CA GLY A 199 45.76 -21.96 0.87
C GLY A 199 45.85 -23.43 0.42
N ARG A 200 44.82 -24.25 0.69
CA ARG A 200 44.72 -25.64 0.21
C ARG A 200 44.47 -25.76 -1.30
N PHE A 201 43.78 -24.78 -1.90
CA PHE A 201 43.56 -24.73 -3.35
C PHE A 201 44.79 -24.24 -4.10
N VAL A 202 45.55 -23.29 -3.54
CA VAL A 202 46.80 -22.78 -4.12
C VAL A 202 47.87 -23.87 -4.11
N THR A 203 48.02 -24.63 -3.03
CA THR A 203 48.96 -25.77 -2.98
C THR A 203 48.58 -26.88 -3.97
N PHE A 204 47.28 -27.19 -4.13
CA PHE A 204 46.83 -28.15 -5.14
C PHE A 204 47.03 -27.65 -6.58
N TYR A 205 46.84 -26.35 -6.83
CA TYR A 205 47.11 -25.73 -8.12
C TYR A 205 48.59 -25.74 -8.47
N ASP A 206 49.48 -25.43 -7.52
CA ASP A 206 50.93 -25.50 -7.72
C ASP A 206 51.43 -26.95 -7.91
N TYR A 207 50.83 -27.93 -7.23
CA TYR A 207 51.10 -29.36 -7.44
C TYR A 207 50.69 -29.84 -8.86
N LEU A 208 49.56 -29.34 -9.37
CA LEU A 208 49.12 -29.60 -10.75
C LEU A 208 49.97 -28.84 -11.79
N LYS A 209 50.45 -27.65 -11.44
CA LYS A 209 51.28 -26.79 -12.31
C LYS A 209 52.67 -27.37 -12.56
N LEU A 210 53.22 -28.13 -11.59
CA LEU A 210 54.47 -28.86 -11.76
C LEU A 210 54.35 -30.08 -12.70
N LYS A 211 53.14 -30.61 -12.93
CA LYS A 211 52.93 -31.87 -13.68
C LYS A 211 52.52 -31.69 -15.15
N LYS A 212 52.16 -30.49 -15.62
CA LYS A 212 51.65 -30.29 -17.01
C LYS A 212 52.11 -28.97 -17.66
N GLY A 213 53.41 -28.87 -17.94
CA GLY A 213 54.02 -27.78 -18.71
C GLY A 213 53.45 -27.54 -20.12
N GLY A 214 52.56 -28.41 -20.64
CA GLY A 214 51.94 -28.26 -21.96
C GLY A 214 50.62 -27.47 -22.03
N PHE A 215 49.96 -27.17 -20.90
CA PHE A 215 48.60 -26.57 -20.89
C PHE A 215 48.58 -25.04 -20.62
N GLN A 216 49.74 -24.39 -20.57
CA GLN A 216 49.88 -22.98 -20.18
C GLN A 216 49.21 -21.98 -21.17
N ASN A 217 49.19 -22.28 -22.46
CA ASN A 217 48.68 -21.34 -23.47
C ASN A 217 47.14 -21.20 -23.51
N LYS A 218 46.39 -22.13 -22.92
CA LYS A 218 44.91 -22.06 -22.84
C LYS A 218 44.41 -21.32 -21.61
N ILE A 219 45.21 -21.26 -20.53
CA ILE A 219 44.82 -20.68 -19.23
C ILE A 219 45.02 -19.16 -19.19
N THR A 220 46.04 -18.62 -19.87
CA THR A 220 46.29 -17.16 -19.94
C THR A 220 45.10 -16.38 -20.52
N LYS A 221 44.40 -16.95 -21.51
CA LYS A 221 43.19 -16.37 -22.10
C LYS A 221 41.97 -16.41 -21.16
N PHE A 222 41.92 -17.36 -20.23
CA PHE A 222 40.83 -17.54 -19.27
C PHE A 222 41.01 -16.67 -18.01
N GLY A 223 42.26 -16.51 -17.55
CA GLY A 223 42.62 -15.64 -16.42
C GLY A 223 42.27 -14.17 -16.64
N GLY A 224 42.41 -13.66 -17.88
CA GLY A 224 42.00 -12.30 -18.24
C GLY A 224 40.49 -12.06 -18.11
N LYS A 225 39.65 -13.06 -18.44
CA LYS A 225 38.20 -12.97 -18.25
C LYS A 225 37.82 -12.98 -16.77
N ILE A 226 38.45 -13.84 -15.96
CA ILE A 226 38.18 -13.91 -14.51
C ILE A 226 38.59 -12.61 -13.81
N LYS A 227 39.72 -11.99 -14.19
CA LYS A 227 40.18 -10.70 -13.64
C LYS A 227 39.21 -9.56 -13.96
N SER A 228 38.58 -9.60 -15.14
CA SER A 228 37.51 -8.67 -15.54
C SER A 228 36.23 -8.87 -14.71
N TYR A 229 35.79 -10.12 -14.49
CA TYR A 229 34.65 -10.42 -13.63
C TYR A 229 34.90 -10.06 -12.15
N TYR A 230 36.11 -10.26 -11.64
CA TYR A 230 36.51 -9.89 -10.29
C TYR A 230 36.47 -8.36 -10.09
N LYS A 231 36.99 -7.60 -11.06
CA LYS A 231 36.97 -6.12 -11.02
C LYS A 231 35.55 -5.56 -11.16
N LYS A 232 34.69 -6.21 -11.95
CA LYS A 232 33.28 -5.81 -12.12
C LYS A 232 32.46 -6.10 -10.87
N ALA A 233 32.69 -7.24 -10.20
CA ALA A 233 32.04 -7.60 -8.94
C ALA A 233 32.46 -6.69 -7.76
N ASN A 234 33.72 -6.25 -7.70
CA ASN A 234 34.22 -5.33 -6.68
C ASN A 234 33.84 -3.85 -6.89
N SER A 235 33.23 -3.50 -8.03
CA SER A 235 32.81 -2.12 -8.34
C SER A 235 31.34 -1.83 -8.07
N VAL A 236 30.56 -2.83 -7.65
CA VAL A 236 29.12 -2.67 -7.40
C VAL A 236 28.90 -2.09 -6.00
N LYS A 237 28.58 -0.80 -5.92
CA LYS A 237 28.17 -0.15 -4.68
C LYS A 237 26.81 -0.71 -4.22
N ILE A 238 26.81 -1.46 -3.12
CA ILE A 238 25.59 -1.99 -2.51
C ILE A 238 25.13 -1.00 -1.43
N TYR A 239 24.00 -0.33 -1.66
CA TYR A 239 23.42 0.59 -0.70
C TYR A 239 22.42 -0.15 0.21
N LEU A 240 22.78 -0.29 1.50
CA LEU A 240 21.88 -0.80 2.53
C LEU A 240 21.07 0.36 3.13
N PHE A 241 19.76 0.32 2.92
CA PHE A 241 18.82 1.29 3.46
C PHE A 241 18.08 0.71 4.67
N LYS A 242 18.21 1.35 5.84
CA LYS A 242 17.42 1.05 7.05
C LYS A 242 16.50 2.24 7.33
N LYS A 243 15.18 2.01 7.35
CA LYS A 243 14.14 3.06 7.54
C LYS A 243 14.30 4.27 6.59
N GLY A 244 14.68 4.04 5.34
CA GLY A 244 14.72 5.08 4.31
C GLY A 244 15.85 6.12 4.45
N LYS A 245 16.83 5.91 5.33
CA LYS A 245 18.08 6.68 5.36
C LYS A 245 19.27 5.77 5.05
N LYS A 246 20.26 6.32 4.32
CA LYS A 246 21.52 5.65 3.94
C LYS A 246 22.23 5.25 5.24
N PHE A 247 22.36 3.95 5.50
CA PHE A 247 22.84 3.47 6.80
C PHE A 247 24.35 3.20 6.80
N ILE A 248 24.88 2.60 5.73
CA ILE A 248 26.33 2.34 5.56
C ILE A 248 26.67 2.37 4.07
N GLU A 249 27.76 3.05 3.69
CA GLU A 249 28.42 2.91 2.39
C GLU A 249 29.63 1.99 2.60
N ILE A 250 29.56 0.78 2.05
CA ILE A 250 30.68 -0.16 2.09
C ILE A 250 31.36 -0.05 0.73
N GLU A 251 32.50 0.64 0.69
CA GLU A 251 33.48 0.48 -0.38
C GLU A 251 34.32 -0.75 -0.06
N ASN A 252 34.52 -1.61 -1.07
CA ASN A 252 35.36 -2.80 -0.97
C ASN A 252 36.83 -2.46 -1.26
#